data_AF-A0A0F9H1Q5-F1
#
_entry.id   AF-A0A0F9H1Q5-F1
#
_cell.length_a   1.000
_cell.length_b   1.000
_cell.length_c   1.000
_cell.angle_alpha   90.00
_cell.angle_beta   90.00
_cell.angle_gamma   90.00
#
_symmetry.space_group_name_H-M   'P 1'
#
loop_
_entity.id
_entity.type
_entity.pdbx_description
1 polymer ?
#
loop_
_entity_poly.entity_id
_entity_poly.type
_entity_poly.pdbx_seq_one_letter_code
_entity_poly.pdbx_strand_id
1 'polypeptide(L)'
;MDMKTLEGMKEYVNKVAEINNWILIKDELMFNDLIEGLVENKGSYGYQSCPCRLASGKRDLDRDLICPCDYASLDIKEYGACYCNLYLNPNFYDKGVDFIAVPERRPAEKDKAVEDYFSEAK
;
A
#
# COMPACT_ATOMS: atom_id res chain seq x y z
N MET A 1 19.46 -1.20 0.20
CA MET A 1 18.20 -0.55 0.57
C MET A 1 17.58 -1.30 1.73
N ASP A 2 17.74 -0.78 2.94
CA ASP A 2 17.13 -1.37 4.14
C ASP A 2 15.71 -0.83 4.32
N MET A 3 14.71 -1.63 3.95
CA MET A 3 13.31 -1.23 4.04
C MET A 3 12.77 -1.21 5.49
N LYS A 4 13.59 -1.48 6.51
CA LYS A 4 13.21 -1.27 7.92
C LYS A 4 13.51 0.14 8.41
N THR A 5 14.11 1.00 7.59
CA THR A 5 14.31 2.42 7.91
C THR A 5 13.40 3.29 7.03
N LEU A 6 13.07 4.49 7.52
CA LEU A 6 12.30 5.47 6.76
C LEU A 6 12.97 5.81 5.43
N GLU A 7 14.28 6.02 5.44
CA GLU A 7 15.06 6.37 4.25
C GLU A 7 15.04 5.24 3.22
N GLY A 8 15.26 3.99 3.65
CA GLY A 8 15.25 2.86 2.74
C GLY A 8 13.87 2.51 2.22
N MET A 9 12.80 2.75 3.01
CA MET A 9 11.43 2.64 2.52
C MET A 9 11.08 3.76 1.53
N LYS A 10 11.51 5.01 1.79
CA LYS A 10 11.39 6.12 0.82
C LYS A 10 12.10 5.79 -0.49
N GLU A 11 13.33 5.26 -0.44
CA GLU A 11 14.06 4.81 -1.63
C GLU A 11 13.29 3.71 -2.38
N TYR A 12 12.70 2.77 -1.65
CA TYR A 12 11.91 1.68 -2.23
C TYR A 12 10.69 2.19 -2.98
N VAL A 13 9.84 3.00 -2.34
CA VAL A 13 8.61 3.49 -2.97
C VAL A 13 8.90 4.39 -4.16
N ASN A 14 9.98 5.19 -4.12
CA ASN A 14 10.41 5.99 -5.26
C ASN A 14 10.78 5.11 -6.46
N LYS A 15 11.59 4.07 -6.24
CA LYS A 15 11.93 3.11 -7.31
C LYS A 15 10.71 2.40 -7.88
N VAL A 16 9.76 2.02 -7.03
CA VAL A 16 8.49 1.42 -7.50
C VAL A 16 7.72 2.40 -8.38
N ALA A 17 7.61 3.67 -7.96
CA ALA A 17 6.93 4.70 -8.73
C ALA A 17 7.63 4.92 -10.10
N GLU A 18 8.96 5.05 -10.11
CA GLU A 18 9.76 5.21 -11.33
C GLU A 18 9.58 4.05 -12.32
N ILE A 19 9.69 2.80 -11.86
CA ILE A 19 9.57 1.60 -12.71
C ILE A 19 8.19 1.50 -13.34
N ASN A 20 7.14 1.92 -12.63
CA ASN A 20 5.76 1.82 -13.10
C ASN A 20 5.26 3.09 -13.80
N ASN A 21 6.10 4.13 -13.92
CA ASN A 21 5.69 5.46 -14.39
C ASN A 21 4.48 5.99 -13.59
N TRP A 22 4.56 5.89 -12.28
CA TRP A 22 3.63 6.49 -11.32
C TRP A 22 4.29 7.67 -10.62
N ILE A 23 3.48 8.52 -10.00
CA ILE A 23 3.95 9.57 -9.09
C ILE A 23 3.52 9.24 -7.66
N LEU A 24 4.20 9.83 -6.69
CA LEU A 24 3.83 9.74 -5.28
C LEU A 24 2.91 10.90 -4.91
N ILE A 25 2.11 10.69 -3.87
CA ILE A 25 1.31 11.76 -3.25
C ILE A 25 2.18 12.95 -2.81
N LYS A 26 1.69 14.17 -3.07
CA LYS A 26 2.33 15.43 -2.68
C LYS A 26 2.07 15.83 -1.22
N ASP A 27 0.99 15.34 -0.62
CA ASP A 27 0.70 15.60 0.79
C ASP A 27 1.76 14.90 1.66
N GLU A 28 2.63 15.71 2.27
CA GLU A 28 3.77 15.20 3.03
C GLU A 28 3.37 14.45 4.30
N LEU A 29 2.25 14.83 4.93
CA LEU A 29 1.77 14.17 6.14
C LEU A 29 1.29 12.76 5.80
N MET A 30 0.38 12.65 4.82
CA MET A 30 -0.11 11.35 4.35
C MET A 30 1.03 10.49 3.79
N PHE A 31 1.97 11.09 3.05
CA PHE A 31 3.15 10.38 2.59
C PHE A 31 3.93 9.78 3.76
N ASN A 32 4.30 10.58 4.77
CA ASN A 32 5.11 10.10 5.88
C ASN A 32 4.37 9.03 6.72
N ASP A 33 3.08 9.20 7.00
CA ASP A 33 2.26 8.21 7.72
C ASP A 33 2.25 6.85 6.99
N LEU A 34 2.10 6.87 5.66
CA LEU A 34 2.12 5.66 4.84
C LEU A 34 3.49 4.98 4.85
N ILE A 35 4.58 5.75 4.83
CA ILE A 35 5.94 5.22 4.91
C ILE A 35 6.22 4.62 6.28
N GLU A 36 5.81 5.29 7.36
CA GLU A 36 5.93 4.77 8.73
C GLU A 36 5.21 3.44 8.88
N GLY A 37 3.95 3.35 8.46
CA GLY A 37 3.19 2.10 8.51
C GLY A 37 3.82 0.98 7.67
N LEU A 38 4.39 1.28 6.50
CA LEU A 38 5.12 0.30 5.70
C LEU A 38 6.40 -0.20 6.41
N VAL A 39 7.12 0.69 7.08
CA VAL A 39 8.33 0.35 7.86
C VAL A 39 7.96 -0.51 9.07
N GLU A 40 6.92 -0.14 9.81
CA GLU A 40 6.42 -0.90 10.96
C GLU A 40 5.99 -2.31 10.55
N ASN A 41 5.21 -2.42 9.47
CA ASN A 41 4.79 -3.71 8.92
C ASN A 41 6.00 -4.53 8.46
N LYS A 42 6.99 -3.89 7.82
CA LYS A 42 8.24 -4.56 7.41
C LYS A 42 9.04 -5.07 8.61
N GLY A 43 9.08 -4.31 9.70
CA GLY A 43 9.72 -4.69 10.95
C GLY A 43 9.01 -5.86 11.64
N SER A 44 7.69 -5.78 11.76
CA SER A 44 6.86 -6.73 12.49
C SER A 44 6.64 -8.05 11.74
N TYR A 45 6.35 -7.99 10.44
CA TYR A 45 5.97 -9.17 9.65
C TYR A 45 7.10 -9.67 8.74
N GLY A 46 8.17 -8.89 8.56
CA GLY A 46 9.24 -9.20 7.61
C GLY A 46 8.92 -8.80 6.16
N TYR A 47 7.72 -8.25 5.90
CA TYR A 47 7.30 -7.72 4.61
C TYR A 47 6.47 -6.44 4.79
N GLN A 48 6.58 -5.54 3.82
CA GLN A 48 5.93 -4.23 3.80
C GLN A 48 4.46 -4.37 3.38
N SER A 49 3.64 -4.98 4.25
CA SER A 49 2.19 -5.07 4.02
C SER A 49 1.57 -3.68 3.91
N CYS A 50 0.54 -3.53 3.09
CA CYS A 50 -0.20 -2.28 2.92
C CYS A 50 -0.69 -1.76 4.29
N PRO A 51 -0.31 -0.53 4.70
CA PRO A 51 -0.66 -0.01 6.03
C PRO A 51 -2.15 0.35 6.16
N CYS A 52 -2.87 0.47 5.05
CA CYS A 52 -4.30 0.82 5.03
C CYS A 52 -5.23 -0.40 5.03
N ARG A 53 -4.69 -1.62 5.15
CA ARG A 53 -5.47 -2.87 5.18
C ARG A 53 -4.99 -3.75 6.33
N LEU A 54 -5.92 -4.53 6.90
CA LEU A 54 -5.60 -5.43 7.99
C LEU A 54 -4.74 -6.60 7.48
N ALA A 55 -3.51 -6.67 7.97
CA ALA A 55 -2.56 -7.75 7.69
C ALA A 55 -2.54 -8.74 8.85
N SER A 56 -2.49 -10.04 8.53
CA SER A 56 -2.41 -11.12 9.52
C SER A 56 -1.00 -11.32 10.08
N GLY A 57 0.04 -10.89 9.37
CA GLY A 57 1.43 -11.27 9.64
C GLY A 57 1.80 -12.66 9.11
N LYS A 58 0.83 -13.40 8.54
CA LYS A 58 1.06 -14.66 7.83
C LYS A 58 1.17 -14.38 6.34
N ARG A 59 2.40 -14.49 5.82
CA ARG A 59 2.75 -14.13 4.44
C ARG A 59 1.82 -14.74 3.37
N ASP A 60 1.32 -15.96 3.59
CA ASP A 60 0.42 -16.63 2.63
C ASP A 60 -0.96 -15.96 2.55
N LEU A 61 -1.46 -15.37 3.65
CA LEU A 61 -2.74 -14.65 3.70
C LEU A 61 -2.61 -13.20 3.25
N ASP A 62 -1.42 -12.61 3.39
CA ASP A 62 -1.16 -11.19 3.11
C ASP A 62 -0.42 -10.97 1.79
N ARG A 63 -0.18 -12.02 0.99
CA ARG A 63 0.68 -11.91 -0.20
C ARG A 63 0.21 -10.83 -1.18
N ASP A 64 -1.10 -10.70 -1.33
CA ASP A 64 -1.75 -9.69 -2.16
C ASP A 64 -1.65 -8.26 -1.60
N LEU A 65 -1.34 -8.12 -0.30
CA LEU A 65 -1.19 -6.85 0.40
C LEU A 65 0.25 -6.33 0.42
N ILE A 66 1.25 -7.13 0.05
CA ILE A 66 2.66 -6.71 0.05
C ILE A 66 2.82 -5.54 -0.92
N CYS A 67 3.24 -4.37 -0.42
CA CYS A 67 3.35 -3.15 -1.22
C CYS A 67 4.50 -3.24 -2.26
N PRO A 68 4.28 -2.89 -3.54
CA PRO A 68 3.01 -2.50 -4.15
C PRO A 68 2.05 -3.71 -4.26
N CYS A 69 0.84 -3.55 -3.72
CA CYS A 69 -0.16 -4.62 -3.66
C CYS A 69 -0.68 -4.99 -5.06
N ASP A 70 -1.24 -6.19 -5.20
CA ASP A 70 -1.76 -6.73 -6.46
C ASP A 70 -2.83 -5.82 -7.12
N TYR A 71 -3.48 -4.99 -6.31
CA TYR A 71 -4.59 -4.12 -6.71
C TYR A 71 -4.13 -2.77 -7.30
N ALA A 72 -2.94 -2.30 -6.91
CA ALA A 72 -2.51 -0.92 -7.16
C ALA A 72 -2.50 -0.54 -8.64
N SER A 73 -1.99 -1.42 -9.52
CA SER A 73 -1.90 -1.13 -10.95
C SER A 73 -3.27 -0.94 -11.60
N LEU A 74 -4.24 -1.78 -11.26
CA LEU A 74 -5.61 -1.66 -11.77
C LEU A 74 -6.31 -0.43 -11.19
N ASP A 75 -6.14 -0.16 -9.90
CA ASP A 75 -6.73 1.01 -9.24
C ASP A 75 -6.20 2.31 -9.83
N ILE A 76 -4.88 2.41 -10.04
CA ILE A 76 -4.26 3.60 -10.65
C ILE A 76 -4.73 3.78 -12.09
N LYS A 77 -4.91 2.69 -12.84
CA LYS A 77 -5.40 2.74 -14.23
C LYS A 77 -6.86 3.21 -14.29
N GLU A 78 -7.70 2.73 -13.38
CA GLU A 78 -9.15 2.97 -13.40
C GLU A 78 -9.53 4.30 -12.72
N TYR A 79 -8.97 4.56 -11.55
CA TYR A 79 -9.34 5.69 -10.69
C TYR A 79 -8.28 6.80 -10.67
N GLY A 80 -7.04 6.50 -11.06
CA GLY A 80 -5.91 7.43 -11.04
C GLY A 80 -5.06 7.36 -9.77
N ALA A 81 -5.46 6.57 -8.78
CA ALA A 81 -4.74 6.37 -7.52
C ALA A 81 -4.85 4.91 -7.07
N CYS A 82 -3.87 4.41 -6.31
CA CYS A 82 -4.06 3.17 -5.57
C CYS A 82 -4.98 3.40 -4.36
N TYR A 83 -5.48 2.32 -3.74
CA TYR A 83 -6.38 2.41 -2.58
C TYR A 83 -5.93 3.40 -1.48
N CYS A 84 -4.66 3.34 -1.09
CA CYS A 84 -4.09 4.21 -0.06
C CYS A 84 -3.65 5.60 -0.58
N ASN A 85 -3.86 5.90 -1.86
CA ASN A 85 -3.41 7.13 -2.54
C ASN A 85 -1.89 7.37 -2.49
N LEU A 86 -1.05 6.40 -2.09
CA LEU A 86 0.41 6.52 -2.11
C LEU A 86 0.95 6.72 -3.54
N TYR A 87 0.48 5.88 -4.46
CA TYR A 87 0.86 5.88 -5.87
C TYR A 87 -0.29 6.39 -6.72
N LEU A 88 0.04 7.28 -7.63
CA LEU A 88 -0.92 8.01 -8.46
C LEU A 88 -0.49 7.95 -9.93
N ASN A 89 -1.45 8.12 -10.84
CA ASN A 89 -1.18 8.32 -12.25
C ASN A 89 -0.39 9.63 -12.45
N PRO A 90 0.56 9.72 -13.41
CA PRO A 90 1.26 10.95 -13.72
C PRO A 90 0.38 12.20 -13.93
N ASN A 91 -0.84 12.03 -14.44
CA ASN A 91 -1.79 13.13 -14.68
C ASN A 91 -2.82 13.32 -13.55
N PHE A 92 -2.62 12.72 -12.38
CA PHE A 92 -3.61 12.74 -11.29
C PHE A 92 -4.03 14.17 -10.90
N TYR A 93 -3.05 15.06 -10.72
CA TYR A 93 -3.28 16.44 -10.30
C TYR A 93 -3.87 17.35 -11.39
N ASP A 94 -3.86 16.94 -12.65
CA ASP A 94 -4.48 17.71 -13.74
C ASP A 94 -6.01 17.79 -13.59
N LYS A 95 -6.57 16.87 -12.81
CA LYS A 95 -8.00 16.83 -12.46
C LYS A 95 -8.39 17.87 -11.40
N GLY A 96 -7.43 18.57 -10.79
CA GLY A 96 -7.68 19.54 -9.72
C GLY A 96 -8.15 18.92 -8.41
N VAL A 97 -7.78 17.65 -8.15
CA VAL A 97 -8.07 16.94 -6.90
C VAL A 97 -6.78 16.43 -6.27
N ASP A 98 -6.76 16.39 -4.94
CA ASP A 98 -5.61 15.92 -4.16
C ASP A 98 -5.81 14.52 -3.56
N PHE A 99 -7.04 13.99 -3.64
CA PHE A 99 -7.42 12.68 -3.11
C PHE A 99 -8.61 12.09 -3.87
N ILE A 100 -8.64 10.76 -4.03
CA ILE A 100 -9.81 10.03 -4.54
C ILE A 100 -10.10 8.83 -3.64
N ALA A 101 -11.37 8.65 -3.30
CA ALA A 101 -11.84 7.43 -2.67
C ALA A 101 -11.89 6.29 -3.71
N VAL A 102 -10.98 5.32 -3.56
CA VAL A 102 -10.89 4.14 -4.41
C VAL A 102 -11.68 3.00 -3.77
N PRO A 103 -12.59 2.32 -4.47
CA PRO A 103 -13.31 1.17 -3.93
C PRO A 103 -12.37 0.03 -3.53
N GLU A 104 -12.71 -0.70 -2.47
CA GLU A 104 -11.93 -1.87 -2.08
C GLU A 104 -12.06 -2.98 -3.14
N ARG A 105 -10.91 -3.41 -3.67
CA ARG A 105 -10.80 -4.48 -4.68
C ARG A 105 -10.43 -5.82 -4.08
N ARG A 106 -9.89 -5.84 -2.85
CA ARG A 106 -9.60 -7.07 -2.15
C ARG A 106 -10.89 -7.87 -1.96
N PRO A 107 -10.95 -9.14 -2.40
CA PRO A 107 -12.12 -9.98 -2.19
C PRO A 107 -12.40 -10.16 -0.69
N ALA A 108 -13.67 -10.02 -0.29
CA ALA A 108 -14.09 -10.12 1.10
C ALA A 108 -13.73 -11.47 1.74
N GLU A 109 -13.62 -12.54 0.95
CA GLU A 109 -13.19 -13.86 1.44
C GLU A 109 -11.74 -13.84 1.96
N LYS A 110 -10.87 -12.99 1.40
CA LYS A 110 -9.49 -12.84 1.89
C LYS A 110 -9.44 -12.07 3.20
N ASP A 111 -10.26 -11.03 3.34
CA ASP A 111 -10.39 -10.31 4.62
C ASP A 111 -10.93 -11.23 5.71
N LYS A 112 -11.98 -12.00 5.39
CA LYS A 112 -12.52 -13.00 6.29
C LYS A 112 -11.48 -14.04 6.72
N ALA A 113 -10.65 -14.52 5.79
CA ALA A 113 -9.58 -15.47 6.14
C ALA A 113 -8.55 -14.89 7.13
N VAL A 114 -8.29 -13.58 7.08
CA VAL A 114 -7.45 -12.87 8.06
C VAL A 114 -8.16 -12.78 9.42
N GLU A 115 -9.45 -12.45 9.44
CA GLU A 115 -10.26 -12.41 10.66
C GLU A 115 -10.36 -13.78 11.34
N ASP A 116 -10.57 -14.83 10.56
CA ASP A 116 -10.64 -16.22 11.05
C ASP A 116 -9.29 -16.62 11.65
N TYR A 117 -8.16 -16.26 11.02
CA TYR A 117 -6.82 -16.51 11.56
C TYR A 117 -6.61 -15.88 12.94
N PHE A 118 -7.06 -14.64 13.16
CA PHE A 118 -6.98 -14.01 14.47
C PHE A 118 -7.93 -14.63 15.51
N SER A 119 -9.06 -15.17 15.07
CA SER A 119 -10.04 -15.82 15.94
C SER A 119 -9.55 -17.20 16.42
N GLU A 120 -8.84 -17.93 15.56
CA GLU A 120 -8.26 -19.24 15.86
C GLU A 120 -6.90 -19.16 16.59
N ALA A 121 -6.19 -18.03 16.47
CA ALA A 121 -4.92 -17.80 17.16
C ALA A 121 -5.06 -17.43 18.65
N LYS A 122 -6.30 -17.39 19.17
CA LYS A 122 -6.61 -17.23 20.60
C LYS A 122 -6.70 -18.58 21.30
#